data_AF-F3FXE6-F1
#
_entry.id   AF-F3FXE6-F1
#
_cell.length_a   1.000
_cell.length_b   1.000
_cell.length_c   1.000
_cell.angle_alpha   90.00
_cell.angle_beta   90.00
_cell.angle_gamma   90.00
#
_symmetry.space_group_name_H-M   'P 1'
#
loop_
_entity.id
_entity.type
_entity.pdbx_description
1 polymer ?
#
loop_
_entity_poly.entity_id
_entity_poly.type
_entity_poly.pdbx_seq_one_letter_code
_entity_poly.pdbx_strand_id
1 'polypeptide(L)' 'SAFVLLDELPLTPNRKLDRKALPVPADDAFASREHVEPQGATEIALAQIWQNLLDLEQVGRHDQFFELG' A
#
# COMPACT_ATOMS: atom_id res chain seq x y z
N SER A 1 4.23 4.69 2.30
CA SER A 1 3.44 5.66 3.11
C SER A 1 2.45 4.86 3.96
N ALA A 2 2.07 5.36 5.13
CA ALA A 2 1.12 4.69 6.02
C ALA A 2 -0.02 5.63 6.41
N PHE A 3 -1.24 5.12 6.49
CA PHE A 3 -2.43 5.87 6.86
C PHE A 3 -3.05 5.25 8.11
N VAL A 4 -3.30 6.06 9.14
CA VAL A 4 -3.90 5.62 10.40
C VAL A 4 -5.19 6.40 10.62
N LEU A 5 -6.29 5.68 10.80
CA LEU A 5 -7.57 6.29 11.11
C LEU A 5 -7.62 6.64 12.60
N LEU A 6 -7.98 7.88 12.90
CA LEU A 6 -8.05 8.44 14.25
C LEU A 6 -9.45 9.02 14.45
N ASP A 7 -10.12 8.60 15.52
CA ASP A 7 -11.42 9.17 15.90
C ASP A 7 -11.28 10.62 16.35
N GLU A 8 -10.19 10.95 17.05
CA GLU A 8 -9.87 12.31 17.48
C GLU A 8 -8.37 12.60 17.37
N LEU A 9 -8.02 13.85 17.06
CA LEU A 9 -6.63 14.29 17.05
C LEU A 9 -6.14 14.53 18.48
N PRO A 10 -4.98 13.97 18.89
CA PRO A 10 -4.44 14.24 20.21
C PRO A 10 -3.99 15.69 20.29
N LEU A 11 -4.57 16.44 21.21
CA LEU A 11 -4.24 17.83 21.47
C LEU A 11 -3.49 17.95 22.80
N THR A 12 -2.48 18.82 22.82
CA THR A 12 -1.85 19.32 24.05
C THR A 12 -2.86 20.09 24.91
N PRO A 13 -2.58 20.31 26.21
CA PRO A 13 -3.42 21.16 27.06
C PRO A 13 -3.68 22.58 26.50
N ASN A 14 -2.79 23.07 25.64
CA ASN A 14 -2.91 24.34 24.93
C ASN A 14 -3.67 24.24 23.58
N ARG A 15 -4.41 23.15 23.35
CA ARG A 15 -5.19 22.86 22.13
C ARG A 15 -4.37 22.79 20.84
N LYS A 16 -3.04 22.64 20.92
CA LYS A 16 -2.18 22.39 19.76
C LYS A 16 -2.04 20.89 19.52
N LEU A 17 -1.90 20.46 18.27
CA LEU A 17 -1.65 19.07 17.92
C LEU A 17 -0.41 18.52 18.64
N ASP A 18 -0.58 17.43 19.39
CA ASP A 18 0.51 16.70 20.02
C ASP A 18 1.00 15.59 19.09
N ARG A 19 2.07 15.88 18.35
CA ARG A 19 2.66 14.93 17.40
C ARG A 19 3.31 13.72 18.07
N LYS A 20 3.66 13.80 19.36
CA LYS A 20 4.29 12.69 20.10
C LYS A 20 3.25 11.68 20.58
N ALA A 21 2.02 12.14 20.80
CA ALA A 21 0.89 11.30 21.17
C ALA A 21 0.18 10.68 19.95
N LEU A 22 0.62 11.01 18.72
CA LEU A 22 0.12 10.31 17.53
C LEU A 22 0.53 8.83 17.60
N PRO A 23 -0.41 7.90 17.37
CA PRO A 23 -0.09 6.49 17.35
C PRO A 23 0.92 6.21 16.25
N VAL A 24 1.87 5.33 16.55
CA VAL A 24 2.75 4.77 15.53
C VAL A 24 1.89 3.89 14.62
N PRO A 25 1.99 4.00 13.28
CA PRO A 25 1.26 3.12 12.38
C PRO A 25 1.61 1.66 12.71
N ALA A 26 0.60 0.82 12.85
CA ALA A 26 0.81 -0.62 12.97
C ALA A 26 1.32 -1.19 11.63
N ASP A 27 1.90 -2.39 11.65
CA ASP A 27 2.55 -3.01 10.48
C ASP A 27 1.58 -3.18 9.28
N ASP A 28 0.27 -3.25 9.54
CA ASP A 28 -0.81 -3.30 8.56
C ASP A 28 -1.14 -1.94 7.92
N ALA A 29 -0.83 -0.84 8.61
CA ALA A 29 -0.98 0.52 8.09
C ALA A 29 0.14 0.88 7.11
N PHE A 30 1.27 0.18 7.19
CA PHE A 30 2.22 0.15 6.08
C PHE A 30 1.61 -0.67 4.97
N ALA A 31 1.77 -0.22 3.72
CA ALA A 31 1.40 -1.00 2.56
C ALA A 31 2.27 -2.27 2.46
N SER A 32 1.97 -3.27 3.29
CA SER A 32 2.31 -4.65 3.04
C SER A 32 1.64 -4.98 1.73
N ARG A 33 2.44 -5.18 0.69
CA ARG A 33 1.93 -5.59 -0.63
C ARG A 33 1.43 -7.03 -0.48
N GLU A 34 0.20 -7.17 0.02
CA GLU A 34 -0.52 -8.41 -0.17
C GLU A 34 -0.60 -8.65 -1.67
N HIS A 35 -0.07 -9.80 -2.10
CA HIS A 35 -0.18 -10.23 -3.46
C HIS A 35 -1.67 -10.49 -3.74
N VAL A 36 -2.29 -9.59 -4.49
CA VAL A 36 -3.69 -9.71 -4.91
C VAL A 36 -3.72 -10.03 -6.40
N GLU A 37 -4.38 -11.13 -6.75
CA GLU A 37 -4.50 -11.54 -8.15
C GLU A 37 -5.23 -10.48 -8.99
N PRO A 38 -4.81 -10.29 -10.26
CA PRO A 38 -5.49 -9.40 -11.20
C PRO A 38 -6.95 -9.83 -11.42
N GLN A 39 -7.86 -8.87 -11.41
CA GLN A 39 -9.28 -9.08 -11.56
C GLN A 39 -9.82 -8.50 -12.87
N GLY A 40 -10.55 -9.32 -13.60
CA GLY A 40 -11.15 -8.94 -14.87
C GLY A 40 -10.19 -9.00 -16.06
N ALA A 41 -10.75 -8.96 -17.27
CA ALA A 41 -10.01 -9.22 -18.50
C ALA A 41 -8.82 -8.27 -18.73
N THR A 42 -8.98 -6.99 -18.35
CA THR A 42 -7.95 -5.97 -18.55
C THR A 42 -6.75 -6.18 -17.61
N GLU A 43 -6.98 -6.39 -16.32
CA GLU A 43 -5.89 -6.60 -15.35
C GLU A 43 -5.13 -7.90 -15.66
N ILE A 44 -5.83 -8.96 -16.07
CA ILE A 44 -5.21 -10.23 -16.48
C ILE A 44 -4.33 -10.06 -17.71
N ALA A 45 -4.82 -9.36 -18.74
CA ALA A 45 -4.04 -9.10 -19.95
C ALA A 45 -2.79 -8.27 -19.64
N LEU A 46 -2.91 -7.27 -18.75
CA LEU A 46 -1.78 -6.45 -18.32
C LEU A 46 -0.73 -7.28 -17.55
N ALA A 47 -1.19 -8.11 -16.61
CA ALA A 47 -0.33 -9.00 -15.83
C ALA A 47 0.43 -9.98 -16.73
N GLN A 48 -0.23 -10.56 -17.74
CA GLN A 48 0.44 -11.43 -18.73
C GLN A 48 1.51 -10.68 -19.53
N ILE A 49 1.24 -9.45 -19.96
CA ILE A 49 2.25 -8.64 -20.67
C ILE A 49 3.45 -8.37 -19.77
N TRP A 50 3.21 -8.05 -18.50
CA TRP A 50 4.27 -7.75 -17.54
C TRP A 50 5.09 -8.98 -17.17
N GLN A 51 4.46 -10.15 -16.97
CA GLN A 51 5.15 -11.42 -16.75
C GLN A 51 6.12 -11.73 -17.90
N ASN A 52 5.68 -11.56 -19.15
CA ASN A 52 6.52 -11.81 -20.32
C ASN A 52 7.66 -10.78 -20.49
N LEU A 53 7.46 -9.53 -20.05
CA LEU A 53 8.46 -8.48 -20.22
C LEU A 53 9.54 -8.51 -19.13
N LEU A 54 9.15 -8.87 -17.90
CA LEU A 54 10.01 -8.85 -16.71
C LEU A 54 10.50 -10.24 -16.30
N ASP A 55 10.08 -11.30 -17.01
CA ASP A 55 10.39 -12.71 -16.74
C ASP A 55 10.02 -13.14 -15.30
N LEU A 56 8.81 -12.76 -14.88
CA LEU A 56 8.27 -13.02 -13.55
C LEU A 56 7.17 -14.08 -13.62
N GLU A 57 7.14 -15.01 -12.66
CA GLU A 57 6.11 -16.06 -12.60
C GLU A 57 4.72 -15.50 -12.25
N GLN A 58 4.64 -14.47 -11.42
CA GLN A 58 3.37 -13.88 -10.97
C GLN A 58 3.50 -12.36 -10.82
N VAL A 59 2.44 -11.65 -11.24
CA VAL A 59 2.30 -10.20 -11.13
C VAL A 59 0.92 -9.93 -10.53
N GLY A 60 0.91 -9.39 -9.32
CA GLY A 60 -0.27 -8.94 -8.61
C GLY A 60 -0.74 -7.57 -9.09
N ARG A 61 -2.01 -7.25 -8.88
CA ARG A 61 -2.61 -5.98 -9.34
C ARG A 61 -2.03 -4.73 -8.68
N HIS A 62 -1.46 -4.88 -7.49
CA HIS A 62 -0.83 -3.79 -6.74
C HIS A 62 0.69 -3.76 -6.92
N ASP A 63 1.24 -4.64 -7.76
CA ASP A 63 2.67 -4.64 -8.03
C ASP A 63 3.04 -3.43 -8.89
N GLN A 64 4.16 -2.80 -8.55
CA GLN A 64 4.64 -1.63 -9.26
C GLN A 64 5.64 -2.06 -10.32
N PHE A 65 5.26 -1.89 -11.59
CA PHE A 65 6.09 -2.20 -12.76
C PHE A 65 7.56 -1.76 -12.63
N PHE A 66 7.80 -0.52 -12.18
CA PHE A 66 9.14 0.06 -12.07
C PHE A 66 9.95 -0.41 -10.86
N GLU A 67 9.34 -1.10 -9.91
CA GLU A 67 10.08 -1.73 -8.81
C GLU A 67 10.44 -3.17 -9.11
N LEU A 68 9.81 -3.77 -10.12
CA LEU A 68 10.02 -5.15 -10.53
C LEU A 68 11.21 -5.31 -11.51
N GLY A 69 11.84 -4.23 -11.97
CA GLY A 69 12.95 -4.24 -12.94
C GLY A 69 13.89 -3.06 -12.79
#